data_AF-A0AAN9VLC4-F1
#
_entry.id   AF-A0AAN9VLC4-F1
#
_cell.length_a   1.000
_cell.length_b   1.000
_cell.length_c   1.000
_cell.angle_alpha   90.00
_cell.angle_beta   90.00
_cell.angle_gamma   90.00
#
_symmetry.space_group_name_H-M   'P 1'
#
loop_
_entity.id
_entity.type
_entity.pdbx_description
1 polymer ?
#
loop_
_entity_poly.entity_id
_entity_poly.type
_entity_poly.pdbx_seq_one_letter_code
_entity_poly.pdbx_strand_id
1 'polypeptide(L)'
;MEEFKEFRCGCGNTESVVNARRLFTVLLCLDRFLRSPESHLKVTNAGKWSSLVKIEFFIQYLEKLVNMSEVRKRHLDVTDTSDKTNETESDQKEDIDSEDDKTPEEKYVDEIAKAIPQGTDKTPEVLDTALKGFSARWRNWIIRGIFTWLMIGGFGLLIYGGPLALMVTTLVVQVKCFEEIINIGYAVYRIHGLPYFRSLSWYFLIASNYFFYGESLVDYFGVVISRTDYLRVLITYHRFISFCLYLVGFIWFVLSLVKKYYMKQFSLFAWTHVALLIVVTQSYLIIQNIFEGLIWFIVPVSMIVCNDVMAYVFGFFFGRTPLIQLSPKKTWEGFVGGGISTVIFGLMISYLMCQYRYFVCPIEYSETLGQMTMECEPSPLFRPQEYTLPESLSGLLQLLGMKSTVTLYPFLLHSLSMSIFSSVIGPFGGFFASGFKRAFKIKDFGDVIPGHGGIMDRFDCQYLMATFVNVYISSFIHTASPQKLLQQVFSLKPEQQLQLFHTLKDTLENRGILNLT
;
A
#
# COMPACT_ATOMS: atom_id res chain seq x y z
N MET A 1 -14.52 13.68 54.76
CA MET A 1 -13.96 12.57 55.54
C MET A 1 -13.77 11.44 54.55
N GLU A 2 -12.60 11.40 53.92
CA GLU A 2 -11.45 10.54 54.33
C GLU A 2 -11.73 9.08 53.94
N GLU A 3 -10.83 8.27 53.39
CA GLU A 3 -9.43 8.42 52.96
C GLU A 3 -9.06 7.20 52.07
N PHE A 4 -7.95 7.34 51.36
CA PHE A 4 -7.17 6.35 50.59
C PHE A 4 -6.82 5.03 51.29
N LYS A 5 -6.72 3.93 50.50
CA LYS A 5 -5.59 2.96 50.41
C LYS A 5 -5.93 1.86 49.37
N GLU A 6 -5.45 1.93 48.15
CA GLU A 6 -4.20 1.34 47.62
C GLU A 6 -4.17 -0.22 47.60
N PHE A 7 -4.40 -0.81 46.42
CA PHE A 7 -3.81 -2.10 46.04
C PHE A 7 -3.24 -1.99 44.62
N ARG A 8 -1.97 -2.37 44.53
CA ARG A 8 -1.01 -2.10 43.47
C ARG A 8 -1.22 -3.07 42.30
N CYS A 9 -1.46 -2.56 41.08
CA CYS A 9 -1.40 -3.35 39.85
C CYS A 9 -0.15 -2.94 39.06
N GLY A 10 0.78 -3.89 38.87
CA GLY A 10 2.02 -3.67 38.13
C GLY A 10 1.74 -3.40 36.65
N CYS A 11 2.10 -2.21 36.18
CA CYS A 11 2.13 -1.87 34.78
C CYS A 11 3.39 -2.43 34.12
N GLY A 12 3.23 -3.40 33.22
CA GLY A 12 4.19 -3.73 32.17
C GLY A 12 3.67 -3.23 30.82
N ASN A 13 4.50 -2.44 30.12
CA ASN A 13 4.41 -2.01 28.73
C ASN A 13 3.33 -0.97 28.33
N THR A 14 3.57 0.28 28.70
CA THR A 14 2.94 1.51 28.16
C THR A 14 3.79 2.25 27.11
N GLU A 15 4.87 1.68 26.57
CA GLU A 15 5.76 2.40 25.64
C GLU A 15 5.24 2.51 24.19
N SER A 16 4.45 1.54 23.71
CA SER A 16 3.95 1.53 22.31
C SER A 16 2.86 2.57 22.04
N VAL A 17 1.97 2.82 23.01
CA VAL A 17 0.88 3.80 22.91
C VAL A 17 1.39 5.24 23.05
N VAL A 18 2.46 5.45 23.82
CA VAL A 18 3.10 6.77 23.98
C VAL A 18 3.82 7.19 22.69
N ASN A 19 4.40 6.25 21.94
CA ASN A 19 5.03 6.53 20.65
C ASN A 19 4.02 6.89 19.54
N ALA A 20 2.84 6.27 19.52
CA ALA A 20 1.77 6.63 18.59
C ALA A 20 1.21 8.04 18.84
N ARG A 21 1.03 8.45 20.11
CA ARG A 21 0.61 9.81 20.46
C ARG A 21 1.67 10.86 20.11
N ARG A 22 2.96 10.56 20.32
CA ARG A 22 4.06 11.46 19.93
C ARG A 22 4.16 11.62 18.42
N LEU A 23 3.95 10.56 17.65
CA LEU A 23 3.91 10.61 16.18
C LEU A 23 2.73 11.45 15.68
N PHE A 24 1.55 11.33 16.31
CA PHE A 24 0.37 12.14 15.99
C PHE A 24 0.61 13.63 16.29
N THR A 25 1.31 13.95 17.39
CA THR A 25 1.71 15.33 17.71
C THR A 25 2.73 15.89 16.71
N VAL A 26 3.67 15.07 16.22
CA VAL A 26 4.63 15.48 15.18
C VAL A 26 3.91 15.74 13.84
N LEU A 27 2.95 14.89 13.47
CA LEU A 27 2.11 15.08 12.28
C LEU A 27 1.21 16.32 12.38
N LEU A 28 0.66 16.61 13.57
CA LEU A 28 -0.10 17.84 13.84
C LEU A 28 0.79 19.11 13.86
N CYS A 29 2.05 18.99 14.29
CA CYS A 29 3.02 20.08 14.17
C CYS A 29 3.39 20.35 12.70
N LEU A 30 3.51 19.29 11.89
CA LEU A 30 3.64 19.39 10.43
C LEU A 30 2.39 20.01 9.78
N ASP A 31 1.17 19.70 10.24
CA ASP A 31 -0.07 20.35 9.76
C ASP A 31 -0.05 21.87 9.99
N ARG A 32 0.50 22.31 11.12
CA ARG A 32 0.64 23.75 11.43
C ARG A 32 1.71 24.45 10.58
N PHE A 33 2.72 23.70 10.13
CA PHE A 33 3.81 24.21 9.29
C PHE A 33 3.46 24.18 7.78
N LEU A 34 2.60 23.26 7.34
CA LEU A 34 2.21 23.07 5.94
C LEU A 34 1.06 23.98 5.47
N ARG A 35 0.41 24.74 6.35
CA ARG A 35 -0.61 25.73 5.95
C ARG A 35 0.04 26.98 5.37
N SER A 36 -0.02 27.11 4.04
CA SER A 36 0.12 28.39 3.36
C SER A 36 -1.01 29.36 3.80
N PRO A 37 -0.73 30.66 3.99
CA PRO A 37 -1.68 31.62 4.58
C PRO A 37 -2.91 31.99 3.71
N GLU A 38 -3.15 31.41 2.53
CA GLU A 38 -4.16 31.92 1.58
C GLU A 38 -5.48 31.13 1.43
N SER A 39 -5.73 30.02 2.13
CA SER A 39 -6.99 29.27 1.92
C SER A 39 -8.03 29.48 3.04
N HIS A 40 -8.56 30.69 3.17
CA HIS A 40 -9.81 30.95 3.89
C HIS A 40 -11.03 30.76 2.97
N LEU A 41 -11.33 29.52 2.57
CA LEU A 41 -12.65 29.18 2.02
C LEU A 41 -13.17 27.87 2.64
N LYS A 42 -14.23 28.00 3.44
CA LYS A 42 -15.07 26.87 3.89
C LYS A 42 -15.72 26.24 2.65
N VAL A 43 -15.28 25.06 2.24
CA VAL A 43 -15.93 24.27 1.19
C VAL A 43 -16.72 23.14 1.85
N THR A 44 -18.02 23.12 1.57
CA THR A 44 -19.02 22.17 2.05
C THR A 44 -18.86 20.79 1.38
N ASN A 45 -18.96 19.73 2.19
CA ASN A 45 -18.70 18.34 1.83
C ASN A 45 -19.91 17.67 1.14
N ALA A 46 -19.75 17.27 -0.12
CA ALA A 46 -20.65 16.31 -0.78
C ALA A 46 -19.89 15.17 -1.50
N GLY A 47 -18.74 15.44 -2.12
CA GLY A 47 -17.91 14.41 -2.78
C GLY A 47 -17.02 13.57 -1.85
N LYS A 48 -16.85 14.00 -0.59
CA LYS A 48 -15.99 13.34 0.41
C LYS A 48 -16.54 11.99 0.90
N TRP A 49 -17.83 11.75 0.70
CA TRP A 49 -18.55 10.62 1.31
C TRP A 49 -18.33 9.28 0.60
N SER A 50 -18.05 9.24 -0.72
CA SER A 50 -17.90 7.95 -1.42
C SER A 50 -16.66 7.17 -0.96
N SER A 51 -15.52 7.85 -0.81
CA SER A 51 -14.26 7.23 -0.36
C SER A 51 -14.20 7.03 1.15
N LEU A 52 -14.80 7.93 1.94
CA LEU A 52 -14.89 7.78 3.40
C LEU A 52 -15.85 6.66 3.81
N VAL A 53 -16.98 6.46 3.10
CA VAL A 53 -17.90 5.33 3.36
C VAL A 53 -17.23 3.98 3.04
N LYS A 54 -16.37 3.92 2.02
CA LYS A 54 -15.56 2.72 1.71
C LYS A 54 -14.53 2.41 2.83
N ILE A 55 -14.02 3.42 3.53
CA ILE A 55 -13.03 3.30 4.62
C ILE A 55 -13.70 3.06 5.99
N GLU A 56 -14.84 3.68 6.28
CA GLU A 56 -15.60 3.43 7.52
C GLU A 56 -16.09 1.99 7.58
N PHE A 57 -16.54 1.42 6.46
CA PHE A 57 -16.90 0.00 6.39
C PHE A 57 -15.70 -0.92 6.71
N PHE A 58 -14.49 -0.52 6.29
CA PHE A 58 -13.25 -1.24 6.55
C PHE A 58 -12.82 -1.17 8.03
N ILE A 59 -12.91 0.01 8.65
CA ILE A 59 -12.62 0.19 10.08
C ILE A 59 -13.62 -0.56 10.95
N GLN A 60 -14.92 -0.47 10.63
CA GLN A 60 -16.00 -1.13 11.37
C GLN A 60 -15.95 -2.66 11.24
N TYR A 61 -15.41 -3.18 10.12
CA TYR A 61 -15.16 -4.60 9.91
C TYR A 61 -13.93 -5.08 10.70
N LEU A 62 -12.85 -4.30 10.74
CA LEU A 62 -11.65 -4.61 11.54
C LEU A 62 -11.92 -4.59 13.05
N GLU A 63 -12.70 -3.62 13.55
CA GLU A 63 -13.11 -3.57 14.96
C GLU A 63 -13.95 -4.80 15.37
N LYS A 64 -14.83 -5.28 14.48
CA LYS A 64 -15.60 -6.51 14.71
C LYS A 64 -14.72 -7.76 14.73
N LEU A 65 -13.68 -7.84 13.91
CA LEU A 65 -12.76 -8.97 13.88
C LEU A 65 -11.85 -9.02 15.13
N VAL A 66 -11.38 -7.87 15.62
CA VAL A 66 -10.60 -7.77 16.86
C VAL A 66 -11.43 -8.19 18.07
N ASN A 67 -12.69 -7.73 18.17
CA ASN A 67 -13.58 -8.11 19.27
C ASN A 67 -13.92 -9.61 19.31
N MET A 68 -13.98 -10.31 18.18
CA MET A 68 -14.17 -11.78 18.18
C MET A 68 -12.96 -12.56 18.72
N SER A 69 -11.76 -12.01 18.62
CA SER A 69 -10.54 -12.66 19.15
C SER A 69 -10.46 -12.60 20.69
N GLU A 70 -11.01 -11.55 21.31
CA GLU A 70 -11.10 -11.43 22.78
C GLU A 70 -12.11 -12.42 23.39
N VAL A 71 -13.18 -12.74 22.66
CA VAL A 71 -14.17 -13.74 23.11
C VAL A 71 -13.57 -15.15 23.13
N ARG A 72 -12.66 -15.46 22.19
CA ARG A 72 -11.94 -16.75 22.16
C ARG A 72 -10.95 -16.89 23.31
N LYS A 73 -10.25 -15.82 23.71
CA LYS A 73 -9.34 -15.84 24.88
C LYS A 73 -10.07 -16.10 26.20
N ARG A 74 -11.25 -15.51 26.40
CA ARG A 74 -12.07 -15.75 27.61
C ARG A 74 -12.59 -17.18 27.75
N HIS A 75 -12.68 -17.93 26.65
CA HIS A 75 -13.13 -19.32 26.68
C HIS A 75 -12.01 -20.32 26.97
N LEU A 76 -10.76 -19.97 26.69
CA LEU A 76 -9.58 -20.82 26.95
C LEU A 76 -9.13 -20.75 28.43
N ASP A 77 -9.18 -19.57 29.05
CA ASP A 77 -8.79 -19.37 30.47
C ASP A 77 -9.68 -20.12 31.49
N VAL A 78 -10.89 -20.53 31.10
CA VAL A 78 -11.81 -21.27 32.00
C VAL A 78 -11.51 -22.77 32.02
N THR A 79 -10.75 -23.29 31.05
CA THR A 79 -10.48 -24.73 30.90
C THR A 79 -9.14 -25.20 31.48
N ASP A 80 -8.20 -24.30 31.80
CA ASP A 80 -6.83 -24.64 32.24
C ASP A 80 -6.60 -24.57 33.76
N THR A 81 -7.66 -24.52 34.58
CA THR A 81 -7.53 -24.47 36.06
C THR A 81 -7.52 -25.84 36.76
N SER A 82 -7.51 -26.96 36.05
CA SER A 82 -7.35 -28.29 36.64
C SER A 82 -6.16 -29.04 36.04
N ASP A 83 -4.97 -28.77 36.55
CA ASP A 83 -3.91 -29.76 36.85
C ASP A 83 -2.56 -29.06 36.95
N LYS A 84 -2.11 -28.83 38.19
CA LYS A 84 -0.72 -28.51 38.50
C LYS A 84 -0.28 -29.32 39.72
N THR A 85 0.58 -30.30 39.49
CA THR A 85 1.51 -30.78 40.51
C THR A 85 2.84 -31.18 39.87
N ASN A 86 3.86 -30.44 40.28
CA ASN A 86 5.27 -30.78 40.45
C ASN A 86 6.13 -31.15 39.22
N GLU A 87 6.96 -30.19 38.80
CA GLU A 87 8.26 -30.44 38.16
C GLU A 87 9.38 -29.97 39.10
N THR A 88 10.44 -30.77 39.20
CA THR A 88 11.71 -30.43 39.84
C THR A 88 12.77 -30.34 38.75
N GLU A 89 13.63 -29.33 38.85
CA GLU A 89 14.70 -28.95 37.90
C GLU A 89 15.73 -30.06 37.62
N SER A 90 16.22 -30.12 36.37
CA SER A 90 17.67 -30.12 36.10
C SER A 90 17.98 -29.82 34.62
N ASP A 91 18.94 -28.92 34.42
CA ASP A 91 19.56 -28.53 33.14
C ASP A 91 20.31 -29.69 32.48
N GLN A 92 20.19 -29.83 31.15
CA GLN A 92 21.34 -29.98 30.24
C GLN A 92 20.95 -29.91 28.75
N LYS A 93 21.79 -29.21 27.99
CA LYS A 93 21.81 -28.99 26.54
C LYS A 93 22.10 -30.29 25.79
N GLU A 94 21.34 -30.60 24.74
CA GLU A 94 21.84 -31.22 23.49
C GLU A 94 20.79 -31.13 22.38
N ASP A 95 21.17 -30.49 21.27
CA ASP A 95 20.40 -30.32 20.03
C ASP A 95 20.29 -31.66 19.28
N ILE A 96 19.24 -32.45 19.51
CA ILE A 96 18.71 -33.43 18.54
C ILE A 96 17.18 -33.50 18.74
N ASP A 97 16.43 -32.60 18.12
CA ASP A 97 14.97 -32.72 18.04
C ASP A 97 14.64 -33.95 17.18
N SER A 98 14.30 -35.05 17.84
CA SER A 98 13.73 -36.22 17.19
C SER A 98 12.38 -35.84 16.54
N GLU A 99 12.10 -36.35 15.34
CA GLU A 99 10.86 -36.04 14.61
C GLU A 99 9.57 -36.50 15.36
N ASP A 100 9.72 -37.24 16.45
CA ASP A 100 8.63 -37.82 17.21
C ASP A 100 8.00 -36.88 18.25
N ASP A 101 8.69 -35.83 18.71
CA ASP A 101 8.17 -34.89 19.73
C ASP A 101 7.37 -33.70 19.17
N LYS A 102 7.23 -33.59 17.85
CA LYS A 102 6.46 -32.48 17.24
C LYS A 102 4.97 -32.67 17.45
N THR A 103 4.30 -31.61 17.91
CA THR A 103 2.84 -31.58 18.04
C THR A 103 2.16 -31.85 16.69
N PRO A 104 0.92 -32.40 16.65
CA PRO A 104 0.20 -32.66 15.39
C PRO A 104 0.05 -31.42 14.50
N GLU A 105 -0.09 -30.24 15.11
CA GLU A 105 -0.12 -28.96 14.41
C GLU A 105 1.24 -28.60 13.79
N GLU A 106 2.35 -28.87 14.47
CA GLU A 106 3.69 -28.61 13.93
C GLU A 106 4.06 -29.53 12.78
N LYS A 107 3.68 -30.83 12.85
CA LYS A 107 3.84 -31.77 11.73
C LYS A 107 3.02 -31.31 10.52
N TYR A 108 1.80 -30.82 10.74
CA TYR A 108 0.93 -30.26 9.70
C TYR A 108 1.54 -29.02 9.02
N VAL A 109 2.11 -28.08 9.78
CA VAL A 109 2.71 -26.87 9.21
C VAL A 109 4.04 -27.19 8.49
N ASP A 110 4.82 -28.16 8.96
CA ASP A 110 6.03 -28.62 8.27
C ASP A 110 5.70 -29.28 6.91
N GLU A 111 4.60 -30.02 6.82
CA GLU A 111 4.11 -30.55 5.54
C GLU A 111 3.64 -29.46 4.57
N ILE A 112 3.06 -28.36 5.08
CA ILE A 112 2.68 -27.19 4.27
C ILE A 112 3.91 -26.53 3.65
N ALA A 113 4.97 -26.35 4.44
CA ALA A 113 6.23 -25.76 3.96
C ALA A 113 6.88 -26.58 2.84
N LYS A 114 6.69 -27.91 2.84
CA LYS A 114 7.18 -28.82 1.78
C LYS A 114 6.35 -28.76 0.49
N ALA A 115 5.07 -28.40 0.57
CA ALA A 115 4.17 -28.37 -0.58
C ALA A 115 4.24 -27.07 -1.41
N ILE A 116 4.73 -25.99 -0.81
CA ILE A 116 4.85 -24.67 -1.45
C ILE A 116 6.27 -24.55 -2.04
N PRO A 117 6.43 -24.10 -3.30
CA PRO A 117 7.75 -23.80 -3.85
C PRO A 117 8.43 -22.75 -2.97
N GLN A 118 9.43 -23.17 -2.21
CA GLN A 118 10.25 -22.27 -1.41
C GLN A 118 11.46 -21.86 -2.26
N GLY A 119 11.80 -20.57 -2.22
CA GLY A 119 12.94 -20.01 -2.94
C GLY A 119 14.18 -20.86 -2.71
N THR A 120 14.50 -21.70 -3.69
CA THR A 120 15.80 -22.37 -3.72
C THR A 120 16.81 -21.29 -4.10
N ASP A 121 17.94 -21.25 -3.43
CA ASP A 121 19.11 -20.44 -3.82
C ASP A 121 19.70 -20.93 -5.16
N LYS A 122 18.86 -21.35 -6.12
CA LYS A 122 19.21 -21.68 -7.50
C LYS A 122 19.41 -20.37 -8.27
N THR A 123 20.53 -19.74 -7.97
CA THR A 123 21.20 -18.83 -8.88
C THR A 123 21.39 -19.52 -10.23
N PRO A 124 21.36 -18.79 -11.36
CA PRO A 124 21.69 -19.36 -12.65
C PRO A 124 23.06 -20.08 -12.55
N GLU A 125 23.17 -21.33 -13.01
CA GLU A 125 24.40 -22.13 -12.89
C GLU A 125 25.64 -21.40 -13.43
N VAL A 126 25.43 -20.53 -14.41
CA VAL A 126 26.43 -19.63 -15.00
C VAL A 126 26.99 -18.65 -13.96
N LEU A 127 26.12 -18.04 -13.16
CA LEU A 127 26.48 -17.06 -12.14
C LEU A 127 27.15 -17.74 -10.94
N ASP A 128 26.69 -18.95 -10.58
CA ASP A 128 27.30 -19.74 -9.52
C ASP A 128 28.70 -20.22 -9.88
N THR A 129 28.91 -20.64 -11.13
CA THR A 129 30.22 -21.06 -11.61
C THR A 129 31.20 -19.88 -11.65
N ALA A 130 30.74 -18.68 -12.03
CA ALA A 130 31.54 -17.47 -12.02
C ALA A 130 31.90 -16.97 -10.61
N LEU A 131 31.06 -17.26 -9.61
CA LEU A 131 31.20 -16.76 -8.22
C LEU A 131 31.75 -17.80 -7.23
N LYS A 132 32.20 -18.97 -7.70
CA LYS A 132 32.76 -20.05 -6.85
C LYS A 132 33.92 -19.62 -5.93
N GLY A 133 34.66 -18.56 -6.29
CA GLY A 133 35.80 -18.06 -5.52
C GLY A 133 35.47 -17.10 -4.36
N PHE A 134 34.22 -16.63 -4.23
CA PHE A 134 33.85 -15.65 -3.22
C PHE A 134 33.17 -16.28 -2.00
N SER A 135 33.36 -15.66 -0.81
CA SER A 135 32.63 -16.10 0.38
C SER A 135 31.12 -15.91 0.22
N ALA A 136 30.32 -16.75 0.89
CA ALA A 136 28.86 -16.75 0.75
C ALA A 136 28.22 -15.36 1.00
N ARG A 137 28.84 -14.56 1.87
CA ARG A 137 28.42 -13.18 2.16
C ARG A 137 28.58 -12.26 0.95
N TRP A 138 29.73 -12.29 0.28
CA TRP A 138 30.02 -11.47 -0.90
C TRP A 138 29.27 -11.97 -2.15
N ARG A 139 29.10 -13.29 -2.28
CA ARG A 139 28.27 -13.87 -3.35
C ARG A 139 26.85 -13.32 -3.30
N ASN A 140 26.20 -13.35 -2.13
CA ASN A 140 24.85 -12.81 -1.95
C ASN A 140 24.77 -11.31 -2.23
N TRP A 141 25.80 -10.54 -1.86
CA TRP A 141 25.87 -9.11 -2.13
C TRP A 141 25.95 -8.82 -3.64
N ILE A 142 26.79 -9.56 -4.38
CA ILE A 142 26.94 -9.42 -5.84
C ILE A 142 25.65 -9.80 -6.56
N ILE A 143 25.04 -10.94 -6.22
CA ILE A 143 23.79 -11.39 -6.82
C ILE A 143 22.70 -10.35 -6.62
N ARG A 144 22.53 -9.86 -5.39
CA ARG A 144 21.57 -8.79 -5.09
C ARG A 144 21.85 -7.54 -5.90
N GLY A 145 23.09 -7.09 -5.97
CA GLY A 145 23.49 -5.94 -6.78
C GLY A 145 23.12 -6.07 -8.26
N ILE A 146 23.43 -7.21 -8.89
CA ILE A 146 23.12 -7.46 -10.31
C ILE A 146 21.61 -7.40 -10.55
N PHE A 147 20.82 -8.12 -9.76
CA PHE A 147 19.37 -8.13 -9.92
C PHE A 147 18.73 -6.78 -9.58
N THR A 148 19.28 -6.01 -8.62
CA THR A 148 18.84 -4.63 -8.35
C THR A 148 18.99 -3.75 -9.59
N TRP A 149 20.16 -3.78 -10.25
CA TRP A 149 20.37 -3.01 -11.48
C TRP A 149 19.48 -3.47 -12.63
N LEU A 150 19.28 -4.79 -12.77
CA LEU A 150 18.35 -5.35 -13.76
C LEU A 150 16.92 -4.88 -13.52
N MET A 151 16.44 -4.91 -12.27
CA MET A 151 15.10 -4.45 -11.91
C MET A 151 14.93 -2.94 -12.12
N ILE A 152 15.93 -2.13 -11.76
CA ILE A 152 15.90 -0.68 -12.01
C ILE A 152 15.85 -0.40 -13.51
N GLY A 153 16.67 -1.10 -14.31
CA GLY A 153 16.65 -0.97 -15.77
C GLY A 153 15.31 -1.38 -16.38
N GLY A 154 14.76 -2.51 -15.94
CA GLY A 154 13.43 -2.97 -16.34
C GLY A 154 12.32 -1.98 -15.98
N PHE A 155 12.36 -1.42 -14.77
CA PHE A 155 11.40 -0.39 -14.34
C PHE A 155 11.55 0.91 -15.14
N GLY A 156 12.78 1.30 -15.50
CA GLY A 156 13.04 2.42 -16.41
C GLY A 156 12.41 2.22 -17.79
N LEU A 157 12.50 1.00 -18.35
CA LEU A 157 11.83 0.65 -19.61
C LEU A 157 10.30 0.71 -19.49
N LEU A 158 9.73 0.32 -18.35
CA LEU A 158 8.30 0.43 -18.10
C LEU A 158 7.83 1.89 -18.01
N ILE A 159 8.60 2.77 -17.36
CA ILE A 159 8.34 4.22 -17.32
C ILE A 159 8.40 4.81 -18.73
N TYR A 160 9.37 4.37 -19.55
CA TYR A 160 9.48 4.76 -20.96
C TYR A 160 8.29 4.28 -21.80
N GLY A 161 7.74 3.10 -21.49
CA GLY A 161 6.53 2.55 -22.10
C GLY A 161 5.25 3.35 -21.81
N GLY A 162 5.31 4.39 -20.97
CA GLY A 162 4.20 5.28 -20.70
C GLY A 162 3.27 4.82 -19.57
N PRO A 163 2.26 5.62 -19.25
CA PRO A 163 1.33 5.30 -18.17
C PRO A 163 0.53 4.02 -18.40
N LEU A 164 0.19 3.71 -19.65
CA LEU A 164 -0.52 2.46 -20.00
C LEU A 164 0.31 1.22 -19.63
N ALA A 165 1.62 1.24 -19.93
CA ALA A 165 2.52 0.15 -19.58
C ALA A 165 2.61 -0.05 -18.06
N LEU A 166 2.65 1.05 -17.29
CA LEU A 166 2.62 1.00 -15.83
C LEU A 166 1.30 0.40 -15.30
N MET A 167 0.15 0.85 -15.82
CA MET A 167 -1.15 0.30 -15.41
C MET A 167 -1.28 -1.19 -15.71
N VAL A 168 -0.88 -1.63 -16.92
CA VAL A 168 -0.88 -3.05 -17.28
C VAL A 168 0.05 -3.85 -16.37
N THR A 169 1.24 -3.31 -16.07
CA THR A 169 2.18 -3.96 -15.15
C THR A 169 1.60 -4.10 -13.76
N THR A 170 0.94 -3.07 -13.24
CA THR A 170 0.27 -3.12 -11.93
C THR A 170 -0.78 -4.23 -11.90
N LEU A 171 -1.57 -4.41 -12.96
CA LEU A 171 -2.54 -5.51 -13.07
C LEU A 171 -1.86 -6.88 -13.14
N VAL A 172 -0.76 -7.02 -13.88
CA VAL A 172 0.00 -8.28 -13.96
C VAL A 172 0.59 -8.65 -12.60
N VAL A 173 1.21 -7.68 -11.91
CA VAL A 173 1.73 -7.86 -10.54
C VAL A 173 0.62 -8.26 -9.59
N GLN A 174 -0.53 -7.58 -9.65
CA GLN A 174 -1.70 -7.89 -8.83
C GLN A 174 -2.14 -9.35 -9.01
N VAL A 175 -2.30 -9.81 -10.27
CA VAL A 175 -2.70 -11.19 -10.58
C VAL A 175 -1.69 -12.19 -10.00
N LYS A 176 -0.40 -11.89 -10.10
CA LYS A 176 0.66 -12.76 -9.56
C LYS A 176 0.73 -12.78 -8.04
N CYS A 177 0.61 -11.65 -7.37
CA CYS A 177 0.51 -11.59 -5.91
C CYS A 177 -0.72 -12.36 -5.40
N PHE A 178 -1.86 -12.22 -6.09
CA PHE A 178 -3.07 -12.97 -5.75
C PHE A 178 -2.87 -14.47 -5.93
N GLU A 179 -2.26 -14.91 -7.04
CA GLU A 179 -1.91 -16.30 -7.29
C GLU A 179 -1.04 -16.88 -6.16
N GLU A 180 0.02 -16.18 -5.74
CA GLU A 180 0.91 -16.60 -4.63
C GLU A 180 0.13 -16.76 -3.30
N ILE A 181 -0.65 -15.76 -2.90
CA ILE A 181 -1.42 -15.80 -1.64
C ILE A 181 -2.46 -16.92 -1.67
N ILE A 182 -3.15 -17.11 -2.78
CA ILE A 182 -4.18 -18.13 -2.92
C ILE A 182 -3.58 -19.54 -2.91
N ASN A 183 -2.42 -19.74 -3.56
CA ASN A 183 -1.73 -21.03 -3.54
C ASN A 183 -1.29 -21.45 -2.13
N ILE A 184 -0.86 -20.49 -1.28
CA ILE A 184 -0.60 -20.75 0.15
C ILE A 184 -1.87 -21.20 0.85
N GLY A 185 -2.99 -20.50 0.64
CA GLY A 185 -4.29 -20.88 1.20
C GLY A 185 -4.69 -22.32 0.82
N TYR A 186 -4.50 -22.71 -0.44
CA TYR A 186 -4.75 -24.07 -0.91
C TYR A 186 -3.85 -25.12 -0.26
N ALA A 187 -2.56 -24.82 -0.14
CA ALA A 187 -1.59 -25.70 0.51
C ALA A 187 -1.95 -25.90 1.99
N VAL A 188 -2.30 -24.83 2.69
CA VAL A 188 -2.72 -24.85 4.10
C VAL A 188 -3.96 -25.72 4.27
N TYR A 189 -5.06 -25.42 3.57
CA TYR A 189 -6.32 -26.13 3.82
C TYR A 189 -6.40 -27.54 3.19
N ARG A 190 -5.34 -28.01 2.50
CA ARG A 190 -5.18 -29.35 1.90
C ARG A 190 -6.45 -29.83 1.20
N ILE A 191 -6.89 -29.06 0.21
CA ILE A 191 -8.04 -29.42 -0.62
C ILE A 191 -7.59 -30.43 -1.69
N HIS A 192 -7.30 -31.66 -1.28
CA HIS A 192 -7.17 -32.78 -2.22
C HIS A 192 -8.59 -33.30 -2.49
N GLY A 193 -9.25 -32.74 -3.51
CA GLY A 193 -10.47 -33.33 -4.06
C GLY A 193 -11.77 -32.52 -4.01
N LEU A 194 -11.77 -31.20 -3.69
CA LEU A 194 -12.95 -30.37 -3.96
C LEU A 194 -12.82 -29.70 -5.34
N PRO A 195 -13.65 -30.07 -6.33
CA PRO A 195 -13.67 -29.39 -7.61
C PRO A 195 -14.16 -27.94 -7.45
N TYR A 196 -13.75 -27.06 -8.36
CA TYR A 196 -14.19 -25.66 -8.52
C TYR A 196 -13.64 -24.58 -7.59
N PHE A 197 -13.01 -24.87 -6.45
CA PHE A 197 -12.53 -23.78 -5.57
C PHE A 197 -11.52 -22.86 -6.26
N ARG A 198 -10.55 -23.41 -7.00
CA ARG A 198 -9.59 -22.61 -7.75
C ARG A 198 -10.31 -21.68 -8.72
N SER A 199 -11.24 -22.23 -9.50
CA SER A 199 -12.06 -21.46 -10.45
C SER A 199 -12.89 -20.38 -9.76
N LEU A 200 -13.43 -20.67 -8.57
CA LEU A 200 -14.20 -19.72 -7.77
C LEU A 200 -13.34 -18.55 -7.27
N SER A 201 -12.12 -18.80 -6.80
CA SER A 201 -11.18 -17.72 -6.41
C SER A 201 -10.84 -16.81 -7.60
N TRP A 202 -10.59 -17.39 -8.78
CA TRP A 202 -10.35 -16.62 -10.01
C TRP A 202 -11.58 -15.86 -10.48
N TYR A 203 -12.78 -16.43 -10.33
CA TYR A 203 -14.04 -15.75 -10.61
C TYR A 203 -14.20 -14.50 -9.76
N PHE A 204 -13.98 -14.60 -8.44
CA PHE A 204 -14.05 -13.43 -7.56
C PHE A 204 -12.98 -12.38 -7.88
N LEU A 205 -11.77 -12.79 -8.31
CA LEU A 205 -10.77 -11.84 -8.80
C LEU A 205 -11.28 -11.03 -10.00
N ILE A 206 -11.86 -11.69 -11.00
CA ILE A 206 -12.42 -11.03 -12.18
C ILE A 206 -13.58 -10.10 -11.79
N ALA A 207 -14.50 -10.58 -10.94
CA ALA A 207 -15.63 -9.79 -10.48
C ALA A 207 -15.19 -8.54 -9.69
N SER A 208 -14.21 -8.68 -8.78
CA SER A 208 -13.65 -7.56 -8.04
C SER A 208 -12.91 -6.58 -8.95
N ASN A 209 -12.13 -7.06 -9.91
CA ASN A 209 -11.47 -6.20 -10.89
C ASN A 209 -12.48 -5.41 -11.71
N TYR A 210 -13.56 -6.04 -12.17
CA TYR A 210 -14.62 -5.34 -12.87
C TYR A 210 -15.23 -4.23 -12.00
N PHE A 211 -15.52 -4.52 -10.73
CA PHE A 211 -16.06 -3.52 -9.80
C PHE A 211 -15.12 -2.33 -9.60
N PHE A 212 -13.86 -2.56 -9.22
CA PHE A 212 -12.92 -1.47 -8.92
C PHE A 212 -12.49 -0.71 -10.18
N TYR A 213 -12.04 -1.40 -11.23
CA TYR A 213 -11.52 -0.75 -12.42
C TYR A 213 -12.61 -0.21 -13.33
N GLY A 214 -13.81 -0.80 -13.34
CA GLY A 214 -14.91 -0.29 -14.12
C GLY A 214 -15.33 1.13 -13.69
N GLU A 215 -15.35 1.43 -12.39
CA GLU A 215 -15.63 2.79 -11.89
C GLU A 215 -14.59 3.80 -12.40
N SER A 216 -13.30 3.44 -12.33
CA SER A 216 -12.22 4.30 -12.87
C SER A 216 -12.31 4.48 -14.39
N LEU A 217 -12.59 3.41 -15.13
CA LEU A 217 -12.74 3.49 -16.58
C LEU A 217 -13.91 4.37 -16.99
N VAL A 218 -15.01 4.39 -16.21
CA VAL A 218 -16.12 5.32 -16.43
C VAL A 218 -15.66 6.77 -16.26
N ASP A 219 -14.94 7.06 -15.18
CA ASP A 219 -14.52 8.42 -14.85
C ASP A 219 -13.52 8.98 -15.89
N TYR A 220 -12.54 8.18 -16.31
CA TYR A 220 -11.48 8.63 -17.22
C TYR A 220 -11.81 8.46 -18.71
N PHE A 221 -12.61 7.46 -19.09
CA PHE A 221 -12.86 7.11 -20.50
C PHE A 221 -14.34 7.11 -20.89
N GLY A 222 -15.24 7.56 -20.01
CA GLY A 222 -16.70 7.51 -20.22
C GLY A 222 -17.15 8.11 -21.55
N VAL A 223 -16.54 9.20 -22.02
CA VAL A 223 -16.89 9.84 -23.29
C VAL A 223 -16.55 8.96 -24.49
N VAL A 224 -15.37 8.34 -24.51
CA VAL A 224 -14.91 7.48 -25.60
C VAL A 224 -15.76 6.23 -25.70
N ILE A 225 -16.00 5.59 -24.56
CA ILE A 225 -16.68 4.29 -24.53
C ILE A 225 -18.19 4.46 -24.75
N SER A 226 -18.75 5.63 -24.42
CA SER A 226 -20.16 5.96 -24.72
C SER A 226 -20.51 6.00 -26.21
N ARG A 227 -19.50 6.04 -27.11
CA ARG A 227 -19.66 6.00 -28.57
C ARG A 227 -19.85 4.59 -29.12
N THR A 228 -19.60 3.55 -28.32
CA THR A 228 -19.81 2.14 -28.70
C THR A 228 -21.04 1.58 -28.01
N ASP A 229 -22.06 1.19 -28.78
CA ASP A 229 -23.38 0.81 -28.24
C ASP A 229 -23.34 -0.42 -27.31
N TYR A 230 -22.51 -1.42 -27.61
CA TYR A 230 -22.43 -2.67 -26.83
C TYR A 230 -21.76 -2.50 -25.46
N LEU A 231 -20.73 -1.65 -25.37
CA LEU A 231 -20.00 -1.43 -24.11
C LEU A 231 -20.72 -0.44 -23.19
N ARG A 232 -21.63 0.37 -23.73
CA ARG A 232 -22.42 1.35 -22.98
C ARG A 232 -23.22 0.67 -21.85
N VAL A 233 -23.87 -0.47 -22.12
CA VAL A 233 -24.67 -1.18 -21.10
C VAL A 233 -23.81 -1.64 -19.92
N LEU A 234 -22.62 -2.17 -20.18
CA LEU A 234 -21.70 -2.63 -19.14
C LEU A 234 -21.28 -1.48 -18.21
N ILE A 235 -20.99 -0.32 -18.79
CA ILE A 235 -20.50 0.86 -18.06
C ILE A 235 -21.64 1.57 -17.33
N THR A 236 -22.77 1.83 -18.01
CA THR A 236 -23.90 2.55 -17.40
C THR A 236 -24.49 1.79 -16.22
N TYR A 237 -24.60 0.46 -16.31
CA TYR A 237 -25.12 -0.39 -15.24
C TYR A 237 -23.99 -1.08 -14.46
N HIS A 238 -22.77 -0.55 -14.50
CA HIS A 238 -21.57 -1.15 -13.91
C HIS A 238 -21.78 -1.62 -12.46
N ARG A 239 -22.32 -0.76 -11.58
CA ARG A 239 -22.54 -1.08 -10.17
C ARG A 239 -23.52 -2.24 -9.98
N PHE A 240 -24.60 -2.24 -10.77
CA PHE A 240 -25.62 -3.29 -10.72
C PHE A 240 -25.08 -4.62 -11.28
N ILE A 241 -24.38 -4.59 -12.41
CA ILE A 241 -23.74 -5.76 -13.01
C ILE A 241 -22.69 -6.35 -12.05
N SER A 242 -21.88 -5.51 -11.42
CA SER A 242 -20.89 -5.94 -10.42
C SER A 242 -21.55 -6.65 -9.24
N PHE A 243 -22.69 -6.12 -8.75
CA PHE A 243 -23.48 -6.76 -7.70
C PHE A 243 -24.03 -8.12 -8.15
N CYS A 244 -24.57 -8.22 -9.38
CA CYS A 244 -25.03 -9.49 -9.94
C CYS A 244 -23.89 -10.51 -10.10
N LEU A 245 -22.72 -10.09 -10.58
CA LEU A 245 -21.54 -10.95 -10.68
C LEU A 245 -21.12 -11.49 -9.31
N TYR A 246 -21.11 -10.65 -8.27
CA TYR A 246 -20.82 -11.10 -6.91
C TYR A 246 -21.86 -12.11 -6.41
N LEU A 247 -23.16 -11.86 -6.62
CA LEU A 247 -24.23 -12.78 -6.22
C LEU A 247 -24.12 -14.14 -6.92
N VAL A 248 -23.80 -14.17 -8.21
CA VAL A 248 -23.58 -15.42 -8.96
C VAL A 248 -22.42 -16.21 -8.35
N GLY A 249 -21.31 -15.56 -8.01
CA GLY A 249 -20.19 -16.20 -7.32
C GLY A 249 -20.54 -16.69 -5.93
N PHE A 250 -21.34 -15.93 -5.17
CA PHE A 250 -21.82 -16.33 -3.86
C PHE A 250 -22.75 -17.55 -3.92
N ILE A 251 -23.70 -17.57 -4.86
CA ILE A 251 -24.57 -18.73 -5.09
C ILE A 251 -23.73 -19.94 -5.51
N TRP A 252 -22.75 -19.76 -6.40
CA TRP A 252 -21.83 -20.83 -6.79
C TRP A 252 -21.05 -21.38 -5.59
N PHE A 253 -20.55 -20.52 -4.70
CA PHE A 253 -19.92 -20.95 -3.44
C PHE A 253 -20.87 -21.81 -2.60
N VAL A 254 -22.10 -21.35 -2.36
CA VAL A 254 -23.10 -22.08 -1.56
C VAL A 254 -23.43 -23.43 -2.18
N LEU A 255 -23.59 -23.51 -3.51
CA LEU A 255 -23.84 -24.75 -4.23
C LEU A 255 -22.63 -25.70 -4.22
N SER A 256 -21.41 -25.19 -4.00
CA SER A 256 -20.19 -25.99 -3.90
C SER A 256 -19.96 -26.61 -2.51
N LEU A 257 -20.82 -26.33 -1.52
CA LEU A 257 -20.64 -26.79 -0.15
C LEU A 257 -20.77 -28.32 -0.04
N VAL A 258 -19.77 -28.96 0.57
CA VAL A 258 -19.73 -30.42 0.77
C VAL A 258 -19.70 -30.72 2.27
N LYS A 259 -20.62 -31.57 2.71
CA LYS A 259 -20.70 -32.05 4.10
C LYS A 259 -19.33 -32.64 4.52
N LYS A 260 -18.91 -32.35 5.75
CA LYS A 260 -17.57 -32.64 6.35
C LYS A 260 -16.48 -31.61 6.07
N TYR A 261 -16.61 -30.74 5.06
CA TYR A 261 -15.57 -29.77 4.71
C TYR A 261 -15.94 -28.29 4.96
N TYR A 262 -17.09 -28.01 5.57
CA TYR A 262 -17.60 -26.64 5.74
C TYR A 262 -16.57 -25.66 6.33
N MET A 263 -15.92 -26.00 7.46
CA MET A 263 -14.96 -25.09 8.08
C MET A 263 -13.81 -24.74 7.13
N LYS A 264 -13.28 -25.73 6.39
CA LYS A 264 -12.22 -25.49 5.39
C LYS A 264 -12.71 -24.62 4.22
N GLN A 265 -13.92 -24.88 3.73
CA GLN A 265 -14.54 -24.11 2.64
C GLN A 265 -14.79 -22.64 3.04
N PHE A 266 -15.33 -22.40 4.25
CA PHE A 266 -15.54 -21.06 4.77
C PHE A 266 -14.22 -20.34 5.08
N SER A 267 -13.21 -21.04 5.61
CA SER A 267 -11.88 -20.46 5.82
C SER A 267 -11.22 -20.05 4.52
N LEU A 268 -11.30 -20.87 3.45
CA LEU A 268 -10.77 -20.51 2.14
C LEU A 268 -11.57 -19.39 1.46
N PHE A 269 -12.89 -19.37 1.64
CA PHE A 269 -13.74 -18.28 1.18
C PHE A 269 -13.33 -16.96 1.83
N ALA A 270 -13.15 -16.96 3.16
CA ALA A 270 -12.64 -15.81 3.90
C ALA A 270 -11.23 -15.41 3.44
N TRP A 271 -10.33 -16.38 3.27
CA TRP A 271 -8.98 -16.17 2.75
C TRP A 271 -8.99 -15.48 1.39
N THR A 272 -9.84 -15.95 0.47
CA THR A 272 -10.01 -15.35 -0.86
C THR A 272 -10.46 -13.90 -0.74
N HIS A 273 -11.46 -13.60 0.10
CA HIS A 273 -11.96 -12.24 0.27
C HIS A 273 -10.95 -11.29 0.93
N VAL A 274 -10.21 -11.78 1.92
CA VAL A 274 -9.11 -11.01 2.53
C VAL A 274 -7.99 -10.76 1.52
N ALA A 275 -7.62 -11.76 0.72
CA ALA A 275 -6.63 -11.61 -0.33
C ALA A 275 -7.08 -10.60 -1.39
N LEU A 276 -8.35 -10.63 -1.82
CA LEU A 276 -8.91 -9.64 -2.75
C LEU A 276 -8.89 -8.24 -2.17
N LEU A 277 -9.30 -8.10 -0.90
CA LEU A 277 -9.31 -6.82 -0.20
C LEU A 277 -7.91 -6.22 -0.12
N ILE A 278 -6.89 -7.04 0.15
CA ILE A 278 -5.49 -6.58 0.23
C ILE A 278 -4.90 -6.35 -1.16
N VAL A 279 -5.13 -7.21 -2.15
CA VAL A 279 -4.40 -7.15 -3.42
C VAL A 279 -5.10 -6.24 -4.43
N VAL A 280 -6.42 -6.37 -4.61
CA VAL A 280 -7.18 -5.62 -5.62
C VAL A 280 -7.37 -4.16 -5.20
N THR A 281 -7.64 -3.91 -3.92
CA THR A 281 -7.77 -2.52 -3.45
C THR A 281 -6.45 -1.76 -3.62
N GLN A 282 -5.32 -2.41 -3.35
CA GLN A 282 -4.02 -1.75 -3.41
C GLN A 282 -3.60 -1.48 -4.86
N SER A 283 -3.81 -2.43 -5.76
CA SER A 283 -3.58 -2.19 -7.19
C SER A 283 -4.48 -1.11 -7.77
N TYR A 284 -5.74 -1.02 -7.31
CA TYR A 284 -6.64 0.08 -7.66
C TYR A 284 -6.10 1.44 -7.19
N LEU A 285 -5.64 1.54 -5.92
CA LEU A 285 -5.09 2.79 -5.38
C LEU A 285 -3.79 3.19 -6.09
N ILE A 286 -2.94 2.24 -6.46
CA ILE A 286 -1.74 2.49 -7.28
C ILE A 286 -2.13 3.13 -8.61
N ILE A 287 -3.13 2.57 -9.29
CA ILE A 287 -3.59 3.09 -10.59
C ILE A 287 -4.21 4.48 -10.44
N GLN A 288 -4.97 4.74 -9.37
CA GLN A 288 -5.47 6.09 -9.07
C GLN A 288 -4.33 7.10 -8.87
N ASN A 289 -3.26 6.70 -8.16
CA ASN A 289 -2.09 7.55 -7.98
C ASN A 289 -1.39 7.81 -9.33
N ILE A 290 -1.34 6.82 -10.23
CA ILE A 290 -0.80 6.99 -11.59
C ILE A 290 -1.61 8.03 -12.39
N PHE A 291 -2.95 8.00 -12.29
CA PHE A 291 -3.83 8.96 -12.99
C PHE A 291 -3.65 10.41 -12.53
N GLU A 292 -3.39 10.65 -11.25
CA GLU A 292 -3.12 12.00 -10.72
C GLU A 292 -1.73 12.54 -11.14
N GLY A 293 -0.88 11.70 -11.73
CA GLY A 293 0.42 12.04 -12.29
C GLY A 293 1.48 11.02 -11.92
N LEU A 294 2.39 10.71 -12.85
CA LEU A 294 3.40 9.66 -12.65
C LEU A 294 4.31 9.92 -11.43
N ILE A 295 4.50 11.19 -11.06
CA ILE A 295 5.29 11.58 -9.88
C ILE A 295 4.71 10.99 -8.58
N TRP A 296 3.38 10.89 -8.47
CA TRP A 296 2.70 10.32 -7.31
C TRP A 296 2.83 8.80 -7.21
N PHE A 297 3.29 8.14 -8.26
CA PHE A 297 3.60 6.72 -8.25
C PHE A 297 5.12 6.48 -8.11
N ILE A 298 5.92 7.10 -8.98
CA ILE A 298 7.35 6.81 -9.11
C ILE A 298 8.14 7.27 -7.89
N VAL A 299 7.87 8.47 -7.35
CA VAL A 299 8.61 9.00 -6.21
C VAL A 299 8.39 8.12 -4.96
N PRO A 300 7.14 7.82 -4.54
CA PRO A 300 6.87 6.91 -3.43
C PRO A 300 7.48 5.51 -3.59
N VAL A 301 7.36 4.90 -4.78
CA VAL A 301 7.94 3.58 -5.04
C VAL A 301 9.47 3.62 -4.89
N SER A 302 10.10 4.67 -5.43
CA SER A 302 11.54 4.86 -5.34
C SER A 302 12.02 5.09 -3.91
N MET A 303 11.24 5.77 -3.08
CA MET A 303 11.54 5.94 -1.64
C MET A 303 11.58 4.61 -0.89
N ILE A 304 10.60 3.72 -1.13
CA ILE A 304 10.57 2.39 -0.50
C ILE A 304 11.76 1.54 -0.98
N VAL A 305 12.05 1.54 -2.28
CA VAL A 305 13.20 0.83 -2.85
C VAL A 305 14.52 1.36 -2.27
N CYS A 306 14.66 2.69 -2.18
CA CYS A 306 15.83 3.32 -1.58
C CYS A 306 15.97 2.93 -0.10
N ASN A 307 14.88 2.93 0.66
CA ASN A 307 14.89 2.54 2.06
C ASN A 307 15.40 1.10 2.24
N ASP A 308 14.87 0.15 1.48
CA ASP A 308 15.27 -1.26 1.58
C ASP A 308 16.74 -1.47 1.16
N VAL A 309 17.19 -0.83 0.08
CA VAL A 309 18.59 -0.92 -0.38
C VAL A 309 19.54 -0.30 0.64
N MET A 310 19.26 0.91 1.11
CA MET A 310 20.12 1.61 2.06
C MET A 310 20.10 0.95 3.43
N ALA A 311 18.97 0.43 3.89
CA ALA A 311 18.90 -0.34 5.13
C ALA A 311 19.73 -1.63 5.04
N TYR A 312 19.76 -2.29 3.88
CA TYR A 312 20.65 -3.42 3.64
C TYR A 312 22.13 -3.01 3.63
N VAL A 313 22.49 -1.90 2.96
CA VAL A 313 23.88 -1.40 2.89
C VAL A 313 24.39 -1.03 4.28
N PHE A 314 23.67 -0.19 5.03
CA PHE A 314 24.06 0.19 6.39
C PHE A 314 24.05 -0.99 7.35
N GLY A 315 23.07 -1.89 7.24
CA GLY A 315 23.03 -3.13 8.02
C GLY A 315 24.20 -4.07 7.70
N PHE A 316 24.65 -4.13 6.44
CA PHE A 316 25.77 -4.98 6.05
C PHE A 316 27.11 -4.48 6.62
N PHE A 317 27.35 -3.17 6.60
CA PHE A 317 28.62 -2.58 7.06
C PHE A 317 28.66 -2.28 8.56
N PHE A 318 27.56 -1.81 9.12
CA PHE A 318 27.50 -1.27 10.49
C PHE A 318 26.53 -2.03 11.42
N GLY A 319 25.74 -2.98 10.88
CA GLY A 319 24.72 -3.69 11.64
C GLY A 319 25.31 -4.58 12.74
N ARG A 320 24.91 -4.31 13.98
CA ARG A 320 25.30 -5.11 15.16
C ARG A 320 24.09 -5.51 15.99
N THR A 321 23.06 -4.66 16.03
CA THR A 321 21.89 -4.85 16.91
C THR A 321 20.65 -5.25 16.11
N PRO A 322 20.06 -6.44 16.36
CA PRO A 322 18.86 -6.87 15.66
C PRO A 322 17.64 -6.02 16.07
N LEU A 323 16.79 -5.69 15.10
CA LEU A 323 15.62 -4.83 15.29
C LEU A 323 14.43 -5.58 15.86
N ILE A 324 14.16 -6.80 15.37
CA ILE A 324 13.03 -7.63 15.79
C ILE A 324 13.40 -9.11 15.71
N GLN A 325 12.97 -9.91 16.69
CA GLN A 325 13.27 -11.35 16.74
C GLN A 325 12.71 -12.11 15.54
N LEU A 326 11.57 -11.67 15.02
CA LEU A 326 10.92 -12.23 13.83
C LEU A 326 11.78 -12.11 12.55
N SER A 327 12.70 -11.14 12.51
CA SER A 327 13.58 -10.86 11.37
C SER A 327 15.00 -10.53 11.85
N PRO A 328 15.78 -11.55 12.26
CA PRO A 328 17.08 -11.35 12.92
C PRO A 328 18.14 -10.71 12.01
N LYS A 329 17.89 -10.67 10.69
CA LYS A 329 18.78 -10.02 9.70
C LYS A 329 18.57 -8.51 9.58
N LYS A 330 17.46 -7.96 10.11
CA LYS A 330 17.19 -6.52 10.10
C LYS A 330 17.76 -5.89 11.36
N THR A 331 18.54 -4.82 11.20
CA THR A 331 19.30 -4.19 12.28
C THR A 331 18.85 -2.75 12.52
N TRP A 332 18.97 -2.24 13.75
CA TRP A 332 18.64 -0.84 14.07
C TRP A 332 19.51 0.16 13.31
N GLU A 333 20.80 -0.12 13.16
CA GLU A 333 21.73 0.76 12.43
C GLU A 333 21.33 0.88 10.95
N GLY A 334 20.92 -0.26 10.36
CA GLY A 334 20.35 -0.32 9.02
C GLY A 334 19.06 0.50 8.89
N PHE A 335 18.13 0.36 9.84
CA PHE A 335 16.86 1.10 9.82
C PHE A 335 17.06 2.63 9.88
N VAL A 336 17.94 3.11 10.77
CA VAL A 336 18.24 4.55 10.88
C VAL A 336 18.98 5.08 9.65
N GLY A 337 20.00 4.34 9.16
CA GLY A 337 20.74 4.72 7.97
C GLY A 337 19.89 4.74 6.70
N GLY A 338 19.00 3.75 6.56
CA GLY A 338 17.99 3.70 5.50
C GLY A 338 17.04 4.89 5.55
N GLY A 339 16.58 5.26 6.75
CA GLY A 339 15.68 6.39 6.93
C GLY A 339 16.28 7.74 6.53
N ILE A 340 17.48 8.06 7.03
CA ILE A 340 18.18 9.32 6.66
C ILE A 340 18.42 9.37 5.16
N SER A 341 18.87 8.27 4.57
CA SER A 341 19.14 8.19 3.13
C SER A 341 17.87 8.36 2.29
N THR A 342 16.75 7.80 2.74
CA THR A 342 15.45 7.91 2.07
C THR A 342 14.94 9.34 2.04
N VAL A 343 15.13 10.11 3.12
CA VAL A 343 14.75 11.53 3.16
C VAL A 343 15.58 12.35 2.16
N ILE A 344 16.91 12.17 2.18
CA ILE A 344 17.81 12.88 1.26
C ILE A 344 17.50 12.51 -0.19
N PHE A 345 17.38 11.21 -0.48
CA PHE A 345 17.05 10.70 -1.80
C PHE A 345 15.67 11.17 -2.28
N GLY A 346 14.67 11.13 -1.40
CA GLY A 346 13.31 11.58 -1.67
C GLY A 346 13.24 13.05 -2.08
N LEU A 347 13.94 13.93 -1.36
CA LEU A 347 14.02 15.34 -1.73
C LEU A 347 14.74 15.55 -3.06
N MET A 348 15.84 14.83 -3.30
CA MET A 348 16.62 14.92 -4.54
C MET A 348 15.82 14.45 -5.77
N ILE A 349 15.18 13.28 -5.70
CA ILE A 349 14.41 12.74 -6.83
C ILE A 349 13.17 13.58 -7.12
N SER A 350 12.50 14.07 -6.07
CA SER A 350 11.35 14.97 -6.22
C SER A 350 11.73 16.27 -6.91
N TYR A 351 12.85 16.89 -6.52
CA TYR A 351 13.36 18.09 -7.18
C TYR A 351 13.65 17.85 -8.66
N LEU A 352 14.32 16.73 -8.99
CA LEU A 352 14.63 16.37 -10.38
C LEU A 352 13.37 16.14 -11.22
N MET A 353 12.40 15.39 -10.69
CA MET A 353 11.19 15.02 -11.43
C MET A 353 10.23 16.21 -11.64
N CYS A 354 10.19 17.17 -10.72
CA CYS A 354 9.38 18.39 -10.87
C CYS A 354 9.76 19.23 -12.10
N GLN A 355 10.98 19.07 -12.63
CA GLN A 355 11.43 19.80 -13.82
C GLN A 355 10.80 19.29 -15.12
N TYR A 356 10.28 18.06 -15.13
CA TYR A 356 9.75 17.42 -16.33
C TYR A 356 8.23 17.30 -16.27
N ARG A 357 7.56 17.93 -17.24
CA ARG A 357 6.08 17.92 -17.37
C ARG A 357 5.51 16.51 -17.49
N TYR A 358 6.25 15.60 -18.14
CA TYR A 358 5.88 14.20 -18.31
C TYR A 358 5.54 13.49 -16.99
N PHE A 359 6.25 13.81 -15.89
CA PHE A 359 6.00 13.17 -14.61
C PHE A 359 4.91 13.86 -13.79
N VAL A 360 4.79 15.17 -13.97
CA VAL A 360 3.99 16.04 -13.10
C VAL A 360 2.54 16.14 -13.55
N CYS A 361 2.31 16.11 -14.86
CA CYS A 361 0.96 16.29 -15.40
C CYS A 361 0.06 15.09 -15.09
N PRO A 362 -1.22 15.31 -14.76
CA PRO A 362 -2.19 14.25 -14.64
C PRO A 362 -2.47 13.62 -16.01
N ILE A 363 -2.91 12.37 -15.99
CA ILE A 363 -3.26 11.64 -17.20
C ILE A 363 -4.67 12.01 -17.62
N GLU A 364 -4.81 12.62 -18.80
CA GLU A 364 -6.11 12.99 -19.36
C GLU A 364 -6.30 12.40 -20.75
N TYR A 365 -7.55 12.08 -21.11
CA TYR A 365 -7.89 11.66 -22.46
C TYR A 365 -8.21 12.89 -23.32
N SER A 366 -7.48 13.07 -24.42
CA SER A 366 -7.74 14.15 -25.37
C SER A 366 -8.69 13.68 -26.47
N GLU A 367 -9.89 14.29 -26.55
CA GLU A 367 -10.85 14.00 -27.61
C GLU A 367 -10.33 14.34 -29.01
N THR A 368 -9.50 15.39 -29.12
CA THR A 368 -8.98 15.87 -30.41
C THR A 368 -7.92 14.95 -30.99
N LEU A 369 -7.07 14.38 -30.13
CA LEU A 369 -5.99 13.48 -30.54
C LEU A 369 -6.38 12.00 -30.49
N GLY A 370 -7.50 11.66 -29.86
CA GLY A 370 -7.94 10.26 -29.70
C GLY A 370 -6.99 9.41 -28.85
N GLN A 371 -6.14 10.05 -28.04
CA GLN A 371 -5.10 9.38 -27.25
C GLN A 371 -4.97 10.02 -25.85
N MET A 372 -4.35 9.27 -24.93
CA MET A 372 -3.99 9.77 -23.61
C MET A 372 -2.86 10.79 -23.74
N THR A 373 -3.04 11.97 -23.16
CA THR A 373 -2.04 13.04 -23.17
C THR A 373 -1.57 13.37 -21.75
N MET A 374 -0.30 13.75 -21.66
CA MET A 374 0.35 14.26 -20.45
C MET A 374 0.75 15.73 -20.62
N GLU A 375 0.16 16.41 -21.60
CA GLU A 375 0.42 17.81 -21.88
C GLU A 375 -0.55 18.68 -21.10
N CYS A 376 -0.10 19.13 -19.93
CA CYS A 376 -0.84 20.05 -19.08
C CYS A 376 0.02 21.25 -18.72
N GLU A 377 -0.61 22.36 -18.36
CA GLU A 377 0.07 23.43 -17.65
C GLU A 377 0.31 23.01 -16.18
N PRO A 378 1.57 22.89 -15.69
CA PRO A 378 1.83 22.34 -14.37
C PRO A 378 1.15 23.13 -13.26
N SER A 379 0.51 22.42 -12.31
CA SER A 379 -0.11 23.01 -11.13
C SER A 379 0.88 23.87 -10.33
N PRO A 380 0.43 24.91 -9.61
CA PRO A 380 1.29 25.71 -8.72
C PRO A 380 2.13 24.90 -7.73
N LEU A 381 1.67 23.69 -7.38
CA LEU A 381 2.39 22.72 -6.56
C LEU A 381 3.78 22.35 -7.11
N PHE A 382 3.91 22.38 -8.43
CA PHE A 382 5.09 21.96 -9.18
C PHE A 382 5.79 23.14 -9.87
N ARG A 383 5.48 24.37 -9.45
CA ARG A 383 6.20 25.58 -9.86
C ARG A 383 7.09 26.07 -8.72
N PRO A 384 8.28 26.62 -9.01
CA PRO A 384 9.09 27.24 -7.98
C PRO A 384 8.34 28.42 -7.36
N GLN A 385 8.23 28.43 -6.03
CA GLN A 385 7.68 29.55 -5.26
C GLN A 385 8.77 30.12 -4.35
N GLU A 386 8.71 31.42 -4.11
CA GLU A 386 9.61 32.10 -3.18
C GLU A 386 9.06 32.02 -1.77
N TYR A 387 9.84 31.44 -0.86
CA TYR A 387 9.51 31.37 0.57
C TYR A 387 10.39 32.33 1.37
N THR A 388 9.75 33.12 2.23
CA THR A 388 10.42 33.95 3.24
C THR A 388 10.77 33.10 4.46
N LEU A 389 12.04 33.09 4.84
CA LEU A 389 12.49 32.31 6.00
C LEU A 389 12.01 32.94 7.32
N PRO A 390 11.79 32.13 8.38
CA PRO A 390 11.47 32.65 9.72
C PRO A 390 12.56 33.61 10.22
N GLU A 391 12.16 34.63 10.98
CA GLU A 391 13.08 35.69 11.46
C GLU A 391 14.30 35.13 12.21
N SER A 392 14.14 34.02 12.94
CA SER A 392 15.22 33.34 13.66
C SER A 392 16.32 32.77 12.75
N LEU A 393 15.97 32.32 11.54
CA LEU A 393 16.92 31.80 10.57
C LEU A 393 17.48 32.91 9.68
N SER A 394 16.67 33.95 9.42
CA SER A 394 17.10 35.14 8.67
C SER A 394 18.29 35.84 9.33
N GLY A 395 18.31 35.96 10.65
CA GLY A 395 19.44 36.56 11.38
C GLY A 395 20.76 35.81 11.21
N LEU A 396 20.72 34.46 11.20
CA LEU A 396 21.90 33.61 10.99
C LEU A 396 22.37 33.65 9.52
N LEU A 397 21.44 33.70 8.57
CA LEU A 397 21.76 33.70 7.14
C LEU A 397 22.26 35.06 6.63
N GLN A 398 21.79 36.16 7.22
CA GLN A 398 22.36 37.49 6.98
C GLN A 398 23.81 37.58 7.47
N LEU A 399 24.15 36.91 8.57
CA LEU A 399 25.54 36.78 9.03
C LEU A 399 26.44 36.02 8.04
N LEU A 400 25.85 35.06 7.30
CA LEU A 400 26.52 34.26 6.27
C LEU A 400 26.44 34.87 4.86
N GLY A 401 25.87 36.07 4.70
CA GLY A 401 25.77 36.77 3.41
C GLY A 401 24.80 36.13 2.40
N MET A 402 23.88 35.28 2.86
CA MET A 402 22.90 34.61 2.01
C MET A 402 21.57 35.38 1.95
N LYS A 403 20.89 35.35 0.80
CA LYS A 403 19.58 35.98 0.61
C LYS A 403 18.54 35.35 1.54
N SER A 404 17.66 36.16 2.14
CA SER A 404 16.59 35.72 3.06
C SER A 404 15.40 35.01 2.36
N THR A 405 15.47 34.84 1.04
CA THR A 405 14.45 34.16 0.23
C THR A 405 15.01 32.90 -0.39
N VAL A 406 14.24 31.81 -0.34
CA VAL A 406 14.61 30.51 -0.94
C VAL A 406 13.53 30.11 -1.94
N THR A 407 13.95 29.73 -3.15
CA THR A 407 13.08 29.19 -4.20
C THR A 407 12.97 27.68 -4.06
N LEU A 408 11.76 27.19 -3.76
CA LEU A 408 11.49 25.77 -3.56
C LEU A 408 10.20 25.38 -4.29
N TYR A 409 10.12 24.14 -4.77
CA TYR A 409 8.83 23.61 -5.20
C TYR A 409 8.00 23.24 -3.97
N PRO A 410 6.73 23.66 -3.87
CA PRO A 410 5.84 23.25 -2.79
C PRO A 410 5.76 21.72 -2.63
N PHE A 411 5.87 20.97 -3.73
CA PHE A 411 5.93 19.51 -3.73
C PHE A 411 7.05 18.91 -2.84
N LEU A 412 8.19 19.60 -2.63
CA LEU A 412 9.26 19.08 -1.78
C LEU A 412 8.81 18.91 -0.32
N LEU A 413 7.90 19.74 0.17
CA LEU A 413 7.34 19.61 1.52
C LEU A 413 6.44 18.36 1.64
N HIS A 414 5.66 18.07 0.60
CA HIS A 414 4.87 16.85 0.53
C HIS A 414 5.78 15.62 0.39
N SER A 415 6.83 15.71 -0.41
CA SER A 415 7.87 14.68 -0.53
C SER A 415 8.56 14.39 0.80
N LEU A 416 8.79 15.41 1.63
CA LEU A 416 9.34 15.22 2.97
C LEU A 416 8.39 14.35 3.82
N SER A 417 7.10 14.67 3.83
CA SER A 417 6.09 13.86 4.54
C SER A 417 6.06 12.41 4.05
N MET A 418 6.09 12.19 2.74
CA MET A 418 6.13 10.85 2.13
C MET A 418 7.41 10.09 2.50
N SER A 419 8.58 10.75 2.50
CA SER A 419 9.84 10.12 2.86
C SER A 419 9.92 9.70 4.34
N ILE A 420 9.34 10.49 5.23
CA ILE A 420 9.23 10.15 6.66
C ILE A 420 8.31 8.94 6.85
N PHE A 421 7.17 8.92 6.17
CA PHE A 421 6.28 7.76 6.20
C PHE A 421 6.99 6.50 5.64
N SER A 422 7.63 6.62 4.47
CA SER A 422 8.33 5.53 3.80
C SER A 422 9.47 4.94 4.63
N SER A 423 10.15 5.77 5.42
CA SER A 423 11.27 5.32 6.26
C SER A 423 10.81 4.68 7.56
N VAL A 424 9.82 5.28 8.24
CA VAL A 424 9.39 4.83 9.57
C VAL A 424 8.31 3.76 9.48
N ILE A 425 7.25 4.01 8.73
CA ILE A 425 6.04 3.18 8.69
C ILE A 425 6.10 2.16 7.56
N GLY A 426 6.68 2.52 6.41
CA GLY A 426 6.85 1.62 5.25
C GLY A 426 7.38 0.23 5.61
N PRO A 427 8.48 0.10 6.39
CA PRO A 427 9.06 -1.20 6.75
C PRO A 427 8.15 -2.12 7.57
N PHE A 428 7.10 -1.59 8.22
CA PHE A 428 6.13 -2.40 8.93
C PHE A 428 5.29 -3.29 8.02
N GLY A 429 5.09 -2.90 6.75
CA GLY A 429 4.50 -3.79 5.74
C GLY A 429 5.32 -5.07 5.58
N GLY A 430 6.64 -4.93 5.46
CA GLY A 430 7.55 -6.07 5.39
C GLY A 430 7.67 -6.89 6.68
N PHE A 431 7.52 -6.26 7.86
CA PHE A 431 7.43 -7.01 9.12
C PHE A 431 6.15 -7.82 9.22
N PHE A 432 5.02 -7.25 8.80
CA PHE A 432 3.73 -7.93 8.76
C PHE A 432 3.77 -9.14 7.82
N ALA A 433 4.27 -8.96 6.60
CA ALA A 433 4.45 -10.04 5.63
C ALA A 433 5.41 -11.12 6.15
N SER A 434 6.51 -10.73 6.81
CA SER A 434 7.41 -11.68 7.48
C SER A 434 6.70 -12.46 8.58
N GLY A 435 5.85 -11.81 9.38
CA GLY A 435 5.08 -12.45 10.45
C GLY A 435 4.11 -13.49 9.92
N PHE A 436 3.38 -13.12 8.86
CA PHE A 436 2.50 -14.02 8.14
C PHE A 436 3.25 -15.26 7.64
N LYS A 437 4.40 -15.09 6.99
CA LYS A 437 5.20 -16.21 6.49
C LYS A 437 5.67 -17.15 7.62
N ARG A 438 6.12 -16.59 8.74
CA ARG A 438 6.57 -17.38 9.90
C ARG A 438 5.43 -18.14 10.57
N ALA A 439 4.22 -17.59 10.59
CA ALA A 439 3.03 -18.28 11.10
C ALA A 439 2.72 -19.58 10.34
N PHE A 440 3.06 -19.65 9.04
CA PHE A 440 2.91 -20.86 8.22
C PHE A 440 4.21 -21.64 8.02
N LYS A 441 5.26 -21.35 8.81
CA LYS A 441 6.64 -21.88 8.66
C LYS A 441 7.20 -21.82 7.23
N ILE A 442 6.74 -20.87 6.42
CA ILE A 442 7.30 -20.58 5.10
C ILE A 442 8.32 -19.44 5.18
N LYS A 443 9.22 -19.36 4.21
CA LYS A 443 10.23 -18.32 4.11
C LYS A 443 9.87 -17.23 3.11
N ASP A 444 9.32 -17.63 1.97
CA ASP A 444 8.95 -16.78 0.83
C ASP A 444 7.53 -17.13 0.36
N PHE A 445 6.81 -16.15 -0.21
CA PHE A 445 5.44 -16.38 -0.73
C PHE A 445 5.44 -17.22 -2.02
N GLY A 446 6.58 -17.26 -2.71
CA GLY A 446 6.82 -18.04 -3.92
C GLY A 446 8.31 -18.00 -4.31
N ASP A 447 8.63 -18.52 -5.50
CA ASP A 447 10.00 -18.68 -6.01
C ASP A 447 10.22 -18.04 -7.40
N VAL A 448 9.41 -17.01 -7.73
CA VAL A 448 9.37 -16.42 -9.08
C VAL A 448 10.69 -15.73 -9.47
N ILE A 449 11.39 -15.08 -8.53
CA ILE A 449 12.64 -14.36 -8.82
C ILE A 449 13.81 -15.00 -8.06
N PRO A 450 14.82 -15.55 -8.77
CA PRO A 450 15.93 -16.24 -8.12
C PRO A 450 16.71 -15.32 -7.17
N GLY A 451 16.91 -15.79 -5.93
CA GLY A 451 17.54 -15.04 -4.85
C GLY A 451 16.72 -13.88 -4.26
N HIS A 452 15.50 -13.65 -4.77
CA HIS A 452 14.64 -12.52 -4.38
C HIS A 452 13.25 -12.92 -3.83
N GLY A 453 12.86 -14.19 -3.90
CA GLY A 453 11.59 -14.68 -3.34
C GLY A 453 10.41 -14.50 -4.31
N GLY A 454 9.20 -14.40 -3.75
CA GLY A 454 7.98 -14.17 -4.50
C GLY A 454 7.80 -12.72 -4.94
N ILE A 455 6.81 -12.47 -5.80
CA ILE A 455 6.42 -11.10 -6.17
C ILE A 455 5.77 -10.39 -4.98
N MET A 456 4.98 -11.09 -4.17
CA MET A 456 4.36 -10.51 -2.97
C MET A 456 5.41 -10.04 -1.95
N ASP A 457 6.55 -10.72 -1.86
CA ASP A 457 7.69 -10.33 -1.01
C ASP A 457 8.33 -8.98 -1.42
N ARG A 458 8.00 -8.45 -2.60
CA ARG A 458 8.52 -7.17 -3.13
C ARG A 458 7.52 -6.03 -3.06
N PHE A 459 6.24 -6.36 -2.95
CA PHE A 459 5.15 -5.39 -2.95
C PHE A 459 4.49 -5.21 -1.57
N ASP A 460 4.91 -5.94 -0.55
CA ASP A 460 4.40 -5.85 0.82
C ASP A 460 4.51 -4.44 1.43
N CYS A 461 5.67 -3.80 1.35
CA CYS A 461 5.88 -2.41 1.77
C CYS A 461 5.21 -1.41 0.80
N GLN A 462 5.14 -1.76 -0.49
CA GLN A 462 4.59 -0.88 -1.53
C GLN A 462 3.07 -0.71 -1.40
N TYR A 463 2.35 -1.74 -0.96
CA TYR A 463 0.91 -1.65 -0.71
C TYR A 463 0.59 -0.62 0.38
N LEU A 464 1.33 -0.63 1.48
CA LEU A 464 1.14 0.36 2.54
C LEU A 464 1.44 1.78 2.04
N MET A 465 2.48 1.94 1.23
CA MET A 465 2.84 3.23 0.63
C MET A 465 1.78 3.72 -0.36
N ALA A 466 1.24 2.85 -1.21
CA ALA A 466 0.21 3.22 -2.18
C ALA A 466 -1.07 3.75 -1.52
N THR A 467 -1.52 3.10 -0.44
CA THR A 467 -2.64 3.58 0.37
C THR A 467 -2.34 4.95 0.97
N PHE A 468 -1.15 5.11 1.57
CA PHE A 468 -0.77 6.37 2.19
C PHE A 468 -0.78 7.52 1.18
N VAL A 469 -0.17 7.33 0.02
CA VAL A 469 -0.11 8.36 -1.03
C VAL A 469 -1.51 8.74 -1.48
N ASN A 470 -2.39 7.77 -1.73
CA ASN A 470 -3.75 8.06 -2.18
C ASN A 470 -4.56 8.87 -1.15
N VAL A 471 -4.49 8.46 0.11
CA VAL A 471 -5.13 9.17 1.23
C VAL A 471 -4.52 10.56 1.40
N TYR A 472 -3.20 10.68 1.24
CA TYR A 472 -2.48 11.95 1.36
C TYR A 472 -2.90 12.93 0.25
N ILE A 473 -2.94 12.49 -1.00
CA ILE A 473 -3.44 13.29 -2.14
C ILE A 473 -4.88 13.74 -1.88
N SER A 474 -5.75 12.80 -1.51
CA SER A 474 -7.17 13.08 -1.23
C SER A 474 -7.40 14.04 -0.07
N SER A 475 -6.48 14.11 0.89
CA SER A 475 -6.65 14.91 2.10
C SER A 475 -6.01 16.29 1.99
N PHE A 476 -4.81 16.37 1.40
CA PHE A 476 -3.97 17.57 1.44
C PHE A 476 -3.79 18.27 0.10
N ILE A 477 -3.96 17.56 -1.02
CA ILE A 477 -3.65 18.10 -2.36
C ILE A 477 -4.90 18.30 -3.21
N HIS A 478 -5.89 17.40 -3.12
CA HIS A 478 -7.07 17.45 -3.96
C HIS A 478 -7.88 18.73 -3.72
N THR A 479 -7.73 19.66 -4.66
CA THR A 479 -8.68 20.73 -4.93
C THR A 479 -9.57 20.28 -6.09
N ALA A 480 -10.83 20.70 -6.11
CA ALA A 480 -11.76 20.31 -7.16
C ALA A 480 -11.26 20.87 -8.52
N SER A 481 -10.79 20.01 -9.41
CA SER A 481 -10.38 20.43 -10.76
C SER A 481 -11.62 20.90 -11.53
N PRO A 482 -11.64 22.13 -12.08
CA PRO A 482 -12.76 22.64 -12.86
C PRO A 482 -13.17 21.72 -14.02
N GLN A 483 -12.23 20.99 -14.60
CA GLN A 483 -12.43 20.05 -15.71
C GLN A 483 -13.24 18.83 -15.29
N LYS A 484 -12.88 18.15 -14.18
CA LYS A 484 -13.68 17.02 -13.64
C LYS A 484 -15.08 17.49 -13.25
N LEU A 485 -15.22 18.69 -12.69
CA LEU A 485 -16.54 19.29 -12.43
C LEU A 485 -17.31 19.50 -13.73
N LEU A 486 -16.68 20.07 -14.76
CA LEU A 486 -17.30 20.31 -16.06
C LEU A 486 -17.73 19.01 -16.75
N GLN A 487 -16.92 17.95 -16.66
CA GLN A 487 -17.26 16.62 -17.17
C GLN A 487 -18.47 16.03 -16.44
N GLN A 488 -18.56 16.22 -15.12
CA GLN A 488 -19.77 15.86 -14.36
C GLN A 488 -20.98 16.68 -14.82
N VAL A 489 -20.81 17.98 -15.11
CA VAL A 489 -21.88 18.81 -15.70
C VAL A 489 -22.33 18.23 -17.05
N PHE A 490 -21.40 17.88 -17.94
CA PHE A 490 -21.74 17.31 -19.26
C PHE A 490 -22.44 15.95 -19.19
N SER A 491 -22.30 15.22 -18.09
CA SER A 491 -23.02 13.97 -17.84
C SER A 491 -24.51 14.19 -17.49
N LEU A 492 -24.90 15.40 -17.08
CA LEU A 492 -26.27 15.75 -16.74
C LEU A 492 -27.15 15.92 -17.99
N LYS A 493 -28.47 15.85 -17.81
CA LYS A 493 -29.42 16.19 -18.88
C LYS A 493 -29.28 17.67 -19.27
N PRO A 494 -29.53 18.05 -20.54
CA PRO A 494 -29.40 19.44 -21.00
C PRO A 494 -30.15 20.47 -20.14
N GLU A 495 -31.35 20.12 -19.66
CA GLU A 495 -32.15 20.97 -18.77
C GLU A 495 -31.45 21.24 -17.42
N GLN A 496 -30.81 20.21 -16.85
CA GLN A 496 -30.06 20.32 -15.60
C GLN A 496 -28.76 21.09 -15.78
N GLN A 497 -28.11 20.96 -16.93
CA GLN A 497 -26.93 21.76 -17.28
C GLN A 497 -27.26 23.25 -17.32
N LEU A 498 -28.36 23.62 -17.98
CA LEU A 498 -28.87 25.00 -18.03
C LEU A 498 -29.22 25.52 -16.64
N GLN A 499 -29.92 24.72 -15.83
CA GLN A 499 -30.27 25.10 -14.46
C GLN A 499 -29.02 25.36 -13.60
N LEU A 500 -28.01 24.49 -13.71
CA LEU A 500 -26.75 24.66 -12.99
C LEU A 500 -26.01 25.93 -13.45
N PHE A 501 -25.97 26.19 -14.76
CA PHE A 501 -25.35 27.39 -15.32
C PHE A 501 -26.02 28.66 -14.80
N HIS A 502 -27.36 28.73 -14.83
CA HIS A 502 -28.09 29.88 -14.31
C HIS A 502 -27.86 30.07 -12.80
N THR A 503 -27.92 28.99 -12.01
CA THR A 503 -27.66 29.06 -10.56
C THR A 503 -26.24 29.53 -10.25
N LEU A 504 -25.25 29.05 -11.01
CA LEU A 504 -23.85 29.46 -10.85
C LEU A 504 -23.67 30.93 -11.22
N LYS A 505 -24.25 31.36 -12.34
CA LYS A 505 -24.25 32.75 -12.79
C LYS A 505 -24.83 33.69 -11.73
N ASP A 506 -26.05 33.42 -11.26
CA ASP A 506 -26.73 34.23 -10.24
C ASP A 506 -25.91 34.30 -8.94
N THR A 507 -25.26 33.18 -8.55
CA THR A 507 -24.42 33.14 -7.35
C THR A 507 -23.16 34.00 -7.51
N LEU A 508 -22.55 33.99 -8.71
CA LEU A 508 -21.35 34.77 -8.99
C LEU A 508 -21.65 36.28 -9.14
N GLU A 509 -22.81 36.63 -9.68
CA GLU A 509 -23.32 38.02 -9.73
C GLU A 509 -23.61 38.53 -8.31
N ASN A 510 -24.32 37.76 -7.49
CA ASN A 510 -24.57 38.12 -6.08
C ASN A 510 -23.30 38.26 -5.24
N ARG A 511 -22.22 37.56 -5.62
CA ARG A 511 -20.90 37.69 -4.97
C ARG A 511 -20.06 38.85 -5.54
N GLY A 512 -20.55 39.57 -6.54
CA GLY A 512 -19.83 40.67 -7.18
C GLY A 512 -18.59 40.24 -7.98
N ILE A 513 -18.49 38.95 -8.33
CA ILE A 513 -17.35 38.39 -9.08
C ILE A 513 -17.57 38.58 -10.59
N LEU A 514 -18.82 38.45 -11.03
CA LEU A 514 -19.24 38.74 -12.41
C LEU A 514 -19.84 40.15 -12.46
N ASN A 515 -19.03 41.13 -12.86
CA ASN A 515 -19.54 42.45 -13.27
C ASN A 515 -19.92 42.39 -14.75
N LEU A 516 -21.09 41.85 -15.05
CA LEU A 516 -21.71 42.09 -16.35
C LEU A 516 -22.35 43.48 -16.29
N THR A 517 -21.79 44.40 -17.07
CA THR A 517 -22.32 45.75 -17.28
C THR A 517 -23.60 45.70 -18.11
#